data_AF-A0A2V7X155-F1
#
_entry.id   AF-A0A2V7X155-F1
#
_cell.length_a   1.000
_cell.length_b   1.000
_cell.length_c   1.000
_cell.angle_alpha   90.00
_cell.angle_beta   90.00
_cell.angle_gamma   90.00
#
_symmetry.space_group_name_H-M   'P 1'
#
loop_
_entity.id
_entity.type
_entity.pdbx_description
1 polymer ?
#
loop_
_entity_poly.entity_id
_entity_poly.type
_entity_poly.pdbx_seq_one_letter_code
_entity_poly.pdbx_strand_id
1 'polypeptide(L)'
;MRPARAAAATVLGLVLVACGMGKPAPSPSPSGIGAVVKAMEQDMNTMHEANAAANEVIRAAGDCDAARPLIPAANARLDEAQRKVQTSTGQQTLDALRKKVREVAENCP
;
A
#
# COMPACT_ATOMS: atom_id res chain seq x y z
N MET A 1 -10.37 21.95 -48.08
CA MET A 1 -9.33 22.98 -48.33
C MET A 1 -8.70 23.34 -46.99
N ARG A 2 -7.39 23.09 -46.84
CA ARG A 2 -6.57 23.59 -45.73
C ARG A 2 -6.05 24.97 -46.12
N PRO A 3 -6.04 25.94 -45.20
CA PRO A 3 -4.77 26.53 -44.75
C PRO A 3 -4.85 26.87 -43.24
N ALA A 4 -3.81 27.18 -42.47
CA ALA A 4 -2.36 27.05 -42.53
C ALA A 4 -1.91 27.27 -41.07
N ARG A 5 -0.72 26.77 -40.73
CA ARG A 5 -0.08 26.85 -39.42
C ARG A 5 0.11 28.30 -38.93
N ALA A 6 -0.13 28.54 -37.65
CA ALA A 6 0.60 29.54 -36.88
C ALA A 6 0.90 28.96 -35.49
N ALA A 7 2.18 28.73 -35.23
CA ALA A 7 2.70 28.42 -33.91
C ALA A 7 2.61 29.68 -33.03
N ALA A 8 2.04 29.55 -31.84
CA ALA A 8 2.18 30.54 -30.79
C ALA A 8 2.30 29.79 -29.46
N ALA A 9 3.52 29.80 -28.93
CA ALA A 9 3.84 29.40 -27.57
C ALA A 9 3.35 30.49 -26.59
N THR A 10 2.64 30.08 -25.54
CA THR A 10 2.44 30.82 -24.28
C THR A 10 1.80 29.82 -23.31
N VAL A 11 2.54 29.19 -22.39
CA VAL A 11 3.00 29.70 -21.09
C VAL A 11 1.83 29.99 -20.13
N LEU A 12 1.81 29.20 -19.05
CA LEU A 12 1.25 29.49 -17.71
C LEU A 12 -0.24 29.83 -17.57
N GLY A 13 -0.93 28.99 -16.80
CA GLY A 13 -2.22 29.26 -16.17
C GLY A 13 -2.32 28.57 -14.80
N LEU A 14 -1.42 28.95 -13.91
CA LEU A 14 -1.35 28.60 -12.49
C LEU A 14 -2.60 29.17 -11.77
N VAL A 15 -3.45 28.32 -11.18
CA VAL A 15 -4.49 28.78 -10.24
C VAL A 15 -4.05 28.44 -8.83
N LEU A 16 -3.44 29.45 -8.19
CA LEU A 16 -3.24 29.55 -6.75
C LEU A 16 -4.59 29.85 -6.09
N VAL A 17 -5.06 28.94 -5.23
CA VAL A 17 -5.93 29.33 -4.10
C VAL A 17 -5.17 29.03 -2.83
N ALA A 18 -4.85 30.12 -2.14
CA ALA A 18 -4.05 30.18 -0.94
C ALA A 18 -4.83 29.71 0.29
N CYS A 19 -4.16 28.97 1.17
CA CYS A 19 -4.42 29.00 2.60
C CYS A 19 -3.11 28.67 3.33
N GLY A 20 -2.62 29.61 4.15
CA GLY A 20 -1.70 29.32 5.24
C GLY A 20 -0.21 29.57 4.95
N MET A 21 0.32 30.62 5.59
CA MET A 21 1.75 30.84 5.84
C MET A 21 2.40 29.58 6.44
N GLY A 22 3.52 29.12 5.87
CA GLY A 22 4.41 28.19 6.57
C GLY A 22 5.32 27.35 5.69
N LYS A 23 6.53 27.88 5.44
CA LYS A 23 7.78 27.14 5.12
C LYS A 23 7.87 26.44 3.74
N PRO A 24 8.88 26.74 2.90
CA PRO A 24 9.16 25.95 1.71
C PRO A 24 9.41 24.49 2.12
N ALA A 25 8.74 23.57 1.43
CA ALA A 25 8.96 22.14 1.59
C ALA A 25 10.47 21.86 1.47
N PRO A 26 11.09 21.16 2.44
CA PRO A 26 12.50 20.84 2.33
C PRO A 26 12.72 20.01 1.07
N SER A 27 13.58 20.49 0.19
CA SER A 27 14.13 19.72 -0.92
C SER A 27 14.64 18.38 -0.36
N PRO A 28 14.36 17.24 -1.00
CA PRO A 28 14.82 15.95 -0.50
C PRO A 28 16.34 15.93 -0.52
N SER A 29 16.95 16.07 0.66
CA SER A 29 18.37 15.78 0.86
C SER A 29 18.64 14.34 0.40
N PRO A 30 19.79 14.04 -0.24
CA PRO A 30 20.14 12.70 -0.72
C PRO A 30 20.17 11.62 0.39
N SER A 31 20.15 12.02 1.66
CA SER A 31 19.95 11.13 2.82
C SER A 31 18.54 10.54 2.93
N GLY A 32 17.54 11.10 2.24
CA GLY A 32 16.13 10.68 2.32
C GLY A 32 15.79 9.45 1.49
N ILE A 33 16.41 9.29 0.31
CA ILE A 33 16.14 8.13 -0.56
C ILE A 33 16.62 6.84 0.11
N GLY A 34 17.79 6.86 0.76
CA GLY A 34 18.30 5.69 1.49
C GLY A 34 17.41 5.26 2.65
N ALA A 35 16.83 6.21 3.40
CA ALA A 35 15.89 5.91 4.47
C ALA A 35 14.57 5.34 3.93
N VAL A 36 14.07 5.87 2.81
CA VAL A 36 12.86 5.37 2.13
C VAL A 36 13.07 3.97 1.58
N VAL A 37 14.20 3.70 0.92
CA VAL A 37 14.53 2.37 0.39
C VAL A 37 14.65 1.36 1.53
N LYS A 38 15.31 1.72 2.62
CA LYS A 38 15.43 0.85 3.81
C LYS A 38 14.07 0.53 4.44
N ALA A 39 13.16 1.51 4.53
CA ALA A 39 11.80 1.28 4.99
C ALA A 39 11.03 0.36 4.04
N MET A 40 11.19 0.51 2.72
CA MET A 40 10.59 -0.38 1.72
C MET A 40 11.11 -1.82 1.81
N GLU A 41 12.42 -2.02 1.99
CA GLU A 41 13.01 -3.36 2.16
C GLU A 41 12.50 -4.03 3.44
N GLN A 42 12.41 -3.27 4.54
CA GLN A 42 11.88 -3.76 5.81
C GLN A 42 10.39 -4.11 5.71
N ASP A 43 9.62 -3.28 4.99
CA ASP A 43 8.23 -3.54 4.68
C ASP A 43 8.10 -4.79 3.81
N MET A 44 8.91 -4.97 2.77
CA MET A 44 8.89 -6.16 1.92
C MET A 44 9.10 -7.45 2.70
N ASN A 45 10.08 -7.47 3.60
CA ASN A 45 10.36 -8.66 4.40
C ASN A 45 9.20 -8.98 5.36
N THR A 46 8.67 -7.94 6.01
CA THR A 46 7.49 -8.06 6.90
C THR A 46 6.25 -8.54 6.13
N MET A 47 6.04 -8.01 4.93
CA MET A 47 4.92 -8.34 4.07
C MET A 47 5.01 -9.75 3.51
N HIS A 48 6.22 -10.30 3.32
CA HIS A 48 6.40 -11.64 2.80
C HIS A 48 5.74 -12.69 3.70
N GLU A 49 6.00 -12.63 5.00
CA GLU A 49 5.43 -13.57 5.99
C GLU A 49 3.91 -13.40 6.12
N ALA A 50 3.42 -12.16 6.17
CA ALA A 50 2.00 -11.87 6.26
C ALA A 50 1.23 -12.35 5.01
N ASN A 51 1.83 -12.18 3.84
CA ASN A 51 1.25 -12.62 2.56
C ASN A 51 1.27 -14.15 2.43
N ALA A 52 2.31 -14.83 2.93
CA ALA A 52 2.34 -16.29 2.99
C ALA A 52 1.18 -16.84 3.84
N ALA A 53 1.01 -16.33 5.06
CA ALA A 53 -0.06 -16.77 5.96
C ALA A 53 -1.46 -16.46 5.41
N ALA A 54 -1.66 -15.28 4.81
CA ALA A 54 -2.93 -14.96 4.15
C ALA A 54 -3.20 -15.87 2.94
N ASN A 55 -2.18 -16.19 2.14
CA ASN A 55 -2.33 -17.08 0.98
C ASN A 55 -2.67 -18.52 1.38
N GLU A 56 -2.19 -19.00 2.53
CA GLU A 56 -2.60 -20.31 3.05
C GLU A 56 -4.10 -20.35 3.34
N VAL A 57 -4.64 -19.33 4.00
CA VAL A 57 -6.09 -19.20 4.24
C VAL A 57 -6.86 -19.09 2.92
N ILE A 58 -6.39 -18.27 1.98
CA ILE A 58 -7.05 -18.08 0.68
C ILE A 58 -7.06 -19.38 -0.13
N ARG A 59 -5.98 -20.18 -0.08
CA ARG A 59 -5.93 -21.50 -0.73
C ARG A 59 -6.88 -22.48 -0.09
N ALA A 60 -7.02 -22.43 1.24
CA ALA A 60 -7.95 -23.26 1.99
C ALA A 60 -9.41 -22.76 1.90
N ALA A 61 -9.70 -21.63 1.25
CA ALA A 61 -11.04 -21.02 1.24
C ALA A 61 -12.16 -21.92 0.66
N GLY A 62 -11.82 -22.95 -0.12
CA GLY A 62 -12.76 -23.95 -0.61
C GLY A 62 -13.06 -25.10 0.36
N ASP A 63 -12.29 -25.22 1.45
CA ASP A 63 -12.41 -26.23 2.50
C ASP A 63 -12.38 -25.53 3.87
N CYS A 64 -13.57 -25.27 4.41
CA CYS A 64 -13.71 -24.55 5.67
C CYS A 64 -13.07 -25.28 6.87
N ASP A 65 -13.00 -26.61 6.85
CA ASP A 65 -12.37 -27.36 7.94
C ASP A 65 -10.85 -27.14 7.95
N ALA A 66 -10.25 -27.00 6.77
CA ALA A 66 -8.85 -26.63 6.61
C ALA A 66 -8.59 -25.13 6.87
N ALA A 67 -9.50 -24.24 6.47
CA ALA A 67 -9.33 -22.79 6.60
C ALA A 67 -9.48 -22.27 8.04
N ARG A 68 -10.48 -22.77 8.79
CA ARG A 68 -10.78 -22.34 10.16
C ARG A 68 -9.58 -22.30 11.11
N PRO A 69 -8.73 -23.33 11.20
CA PRO A 69 -7.55 -23.28 12.06
C PRO A 69 -6.47 -22.30 11.57
N LEU A 70 -6.44 -21.96 10.28
CA LEU A 70 -5.44 -21.07 9.67
C LEU A 70 -5.77 -19.58 9.85
N ILE A 71 -7.06 -19.23 9.89
CA ILE A 71 -7.55 -17.85 10.05
C ILE A 71 -6.93 -17.10 11.26
N PRO A 72 -6.93 -17.65 12.49
CA PRO A 72 -6.35 -16.93 13.64
C PRO A 72 -4.84 -16.72 13.50
N ALA A 73 -4.12 -17.69 12.95
CA ALA A 73 -2.69 -17.57 12.69
C ALA A 73 -2.39 -16.49 11.64
N ALA A 74 -3.16 -16.44 10.54
CA ALA A 74 -3.03 -15.41 9.52
C ALA A 74 -3.34 -14.02 10.07
N ASN A 75 -4.41 -13.87 10.86
CA ASN A 75 -4.74 -12.60 11.52
C ASN A 75 -3.63 -12.11 12.45
N ALA A 76 -3.04 -13.00 13.25
CA ALA A 76 -1.92 -12.65 14.13
C ALA A 76 -0.71 -12.12 13.34
N ARG A 77 -0.40 -12.74 12.19
CA ARG A 77 0.69 -12.28 11.30
C ARG A 77 0.38 -10.95 10.63
N LEU A 78 -0.86 -10.74 10.20
CA LEU A 78 -1.30 -9.46 9.65
C LEU A 78 -1.26 -8.33 10.69
N ASP A 79 -1.61 -8.63 11.95
CA ASP A 79 -1.51 -7.68 13.07
C ASP A 79 -0.05 -7.36 13.43
N GLU A 80 0.83 -8.36 13.38
CA GLU A 80 2.26 -8.15 13.57
C GLU A 80 2.84 -7.28 12.46
N ALA A 81 2.47 -7.54 11.21
CA ALA A 81 2.91 -6.74 10.08
C ALA A 81 2.39 -5.30 10.15
N GLN A 82 1.14 -5.08 10.59
CA GLN A 82 0.58 -3.74 10.78
C GLN A 82 1.43 -2.86 11.72
N ARG A 83 2.05 -3.46 12.74
CA ARG A 83 2.90 -2.74 13.70
C ARG A 83 4.29 -2.41 13.14
N LYS A 84 4.74 -3.13 12.12
CA LYS A 84 6.09 -3.05 11.57
C LYS A 84 6.18 -2.27 10.26
N VAL A 85 5.11 -2.31 9.46
CA VAL A 85 5.04 -1.62 8.16
C VAL A 85 5.04 -0.11 8.34
N GLN A 86 5.93 0.58 7.63
CA GLN A 86 6.15 2.01 7.76
C GLN A 86 5.61 2.82 6.58
N THR A 87 5.47 2.21 5.41
CA THR A 87 5.01 2.88 4.19
C THR A 87 3.49 2.80 4.01
N SER A 88 2.92 3.81 3.38
CA SER A 88 1.50 3.83 3.00
C SER A 88 1.13 2.68 2.06
N THR A 89 2.01 2.36 1.10
CA THR A 89 1.83 1.24 0.17
C THR A 89 1.78 -0.10 0.91
N GLY A 90 2.66 -0.31 1.90
CA GLY A 90 2.63 -1.51 2.73
C GLY A 90 1.32 -1.63 3.52
N GLN A 91 0.83 -0.53 4.09
CA GLN A 91 -0.44 -0.51 4.82
C GLN A 91 -1.62 -0.86 3.92
N GLN A 92 -1.69 -0.27 2.72
CA GLN A 92 -2.73 -0.59 1.72
C GLN A 92 -2.71 -2.07 1.34
N THR A 93 -1.51 -2.66 1.22
CA THR A 93 -1.37 -4.08 0.90
C THR A 93 -1.83 -4.96 2.07
N LEU A 94 -1.52 -4.59 3.32
CA LEU A 94 -2.02 -5.29 4.51
C LEU A 94 -3.53 -5.26 4.61
N ASP A 95 -4.15 -4.11 4.35
CA ASP A 95 -5.61 -3.98 4.38
C ASP A 95 -6.28 -4.88 3.35
N ALA A 96 -5.69 -4.99 2.15
CA ALA A 96 -6.17 -5.91 1.12
C ALA A 96 -6.09 -7.38 1.57
N LEU A 97 -4.97 -7.79 2.19
CA LEU A 97 -4.80 -9.15 2.71
C LEU A 97 -5.77 -9.46 3.86
N ARG A 98 -5.94 -8.53 4.80
CA ARG A 98 -6.93 -8.66 5.88
C ARG A 98 -8.34 -8.81 5.35
N LYS A 99 -8.70 -8.03 4.33
CA LYS A 99 -10.02 -8.14 3.71
C LYS A 99 -10.24 -9.54 3.13
N LYS A 100 -9.24 -10.10 2.45
CA LYS A 100 -9.29 -11.47 1.91
C LYS A 100 -9.46 -12.53 3.01
N VAL A 101 -8.66 -12.47 4.07
CA VAL A 101 -8.78 -13.41 5.20
C VAL A 101 -10.15 -13.29 5.87
N ARG A 102 -10.69 -12.07 6.01
CA ARG A 102 -12.04 -11.84 6.55
C ARG A 102 -13.13 -12.40 5.65
N GLU A 103 -13.05 -12.19 4.34
CA GLU A 103 -13.99 -12.77 3.38
C GLU A 103 -14.04 -14.30 3.52
N VAL A 104 -12.88 -14.97 3.70
CA VAL A 104 -12.85 -16.41 3.96
C VAL A 104 -13.48 -16.77 5.30
N ALA A 105 -13.19 -16.01 6.36
CA ALA A 105 -13.78 -16.24 7.68
C ALA A 105 -15.31 -16.07 7.70
N GLU A 106 -15.84 -15.09 6.97
CA GLU A 106 -17.29 -14.86 6.84
C GLU A 106 -17.98 -15.97 6.03
N ASN A 107 -17.27 -16.53 5.04
CA ASN A 107 -17.77 -17.65 4.25
C ASN A 107 -17.64 -19.01 4.96
N CYS A 108 -16.79 -19.11 5.98
CA CYS A 108 -16.50 -20.32 6.75
C CYS A 108 -16.71 -20.09 8.26
N PRO A 109 -17.97 -20.00 8.74
CA PRO A 109 -18.30 -19.70 10.14
C PRO A 109 -17.82 -20.76 11.16
#